data_AF-A0A1J3GG78-F1
#
_entry.id   AF-A0A1J3GG78-F1
#
_cell.length_a   1.000
_cell.length_b   1.000
_cell.length_c   1.000
_cell.angle_alpha   90.00
_cell.angle_beta   90.00
_cell.angle_gamma   90.00
#
_symmetry.space_group_name_H-M   'P 1'
#
loop_
_entity.id
_entity.type
_entity.pdbx_description
1 polymer ?
#
loop_
_entity_poly.entity_id
_entity_poly.type
_entity_poly.pdbx_seq_one_letter_code
_entity_poly.pdbx_strand_id
1 'polypeptide(L)'
;MAESTQMKVEIATEAVPLPVKPTFKPLKAHEMSDGKVQFRKVPVPPNRYSPLKKAWLDIYTPVYDQMKIDIRMNLKSRKVELKTRADTPDVSN
;
A
#
# COMPACT_ATOMS: atom_id res chain seq x y z
N MET A 1 -43.18 56.75 -34.66
CA MET A 1 -42.14 55.73 -34.89
C MET A 1 -41.37 55.61 -33.60
N ALA A 2 -41.51 54.47 -32.91
CA ALA A 2 -40.78 54.16 -31.70
C ALA A 2 -39.58 53.29 -32.08
N GLU A 3 -38.38 53.64 -31.63
CA GLU A 3 -37.22 52.77 -31.69
C GLU A 3 -36.63 52.67 -30.28
N SER A 4 -36.57 51.44 -29.78
CA SER A 4 -36.25 51.11 -28.40
C SER A 4 -34.74 50.97 -28.22
N THR A 5 -34.14 51.89 -27.45
CA THR A 5 -32.76 51.78 -26.97
C THR A 5 -32.66 50.68 -25.90
N GLN A 6 -31.91 49.62 -26.20
CA GLN A 6 -31.56 48.56 -25.25
C GLN A 6 -30.41 49.02 -24.34
N MET A 7 -30.60 48.91 -23.02
CA MET A 7 -29.56 49.12 -22.01
C MET A 7 -28.86 47.79 -21.71
N LYS A 8 -27.55 47.72 -21.97
CA LYS A 8 -26.66 46.59 -21.66
C LYS A 8 -26.22 46.69 -20.20
N VAL A 9 -26.57 45.70 -19.38
CA VAL A 9 -26.10 45.58 -17.99
C VAL A 9 -24.78 44.83 -17.99
N GLU A 10 -23.70 45.53 -17.67
CA GLU A 10 -22.39 44.93 -17.41
C GLU A 10 -22.33 44.52 -15.93
N ILE A 11 -22.39 43.22 -15.69
CA ILE A 11 -22.07 42.63 -14.38
C ILE A 11 -20.55 42.45 -14.27
N ALA A 12 -19.90 43.40 -13.60
CA ALA A 12 -18.58 43.18 -13.03
C ALA A 12 -18.68 42.06 -11.98
N THR A 13 -18.06 40.91 -12.25
CA THR A 13 -17.80 39.89 -11.21
C THR A 13 -16.28 39.77 -11.06
N GLU A 14 -15.75 40.60 -10.16
CA GLU A 14 -14.38 40.52 -9.70
C GLU A 14 -14.24 39.21 -8.89
N ALA A 15 -13.67 38.19 -9.52
CA ALA A 15 -13.49 36.88 -8.92
C ALA A 15 -12.29 36.89 -7.96
N VAL A 16 -12.57 36.90 -6.66
CA VAL A 16 -11.57 36.62 -5.61
C VAL A 16 -10.94 35.25 -5.89
N PRO A 17 -9.61 35.13 -6.06
CA PRO A 17 -8.98 33.86 -6.37
C PRO A 17 -9.07 32.93 -5.16
N LEU A 18 -9.84 31.86 -5.32
CA LEU A 18 -9.94 30.76 -4.36
C LEU A 18 -8.55 30.09 -4.24
N PRO A 19 -8.14 29.63 -3.04
CA PRO A 19 -6.85 28.95 -2.88
C PRO A 19 -6.78 27.73 -3.80
N VAL A 20 -5.64 27.58 -4.50
CA VAL A 20 -5.42 26.49 -5.46
C VAL A 20 -5.56 25.15 -4.75
N LYS A 21 -6.42 24.28 -5.29
CA LYS A 21 -6.67 22.94 -4.76
C LYS A 21 -5.34 22.18 -4.58
N PRO A 22 -5.04 21.67 -3.36
CA PRO A 22 -3.81 20.93 -3.13
C PRO A 22 -3.82 19.64 -3.95
N THR A 23 -2.72 19.37 -4.65
CA THR A 23 -2.52 18.13 -5.39
C THR A 23 -1.74 17.15 -4.52
N PHE A 24 -2.41 16.12 -4.03
CA PHE A 24 -1.79 15.07 -3.24
C PHE A 24 -1.15 14.03 -4.16
N LYS A 25 0.12 13.68 -3.90
CA LYS A 25 0.77 12.55 -4.57
C LYS A 25 0.22 11.24 -4.00
N PRO A 26 0.09 10.18 -4.82
CA PRO A 26 -0.32 8.87 -4.33
C PRO A 26 0.69 8.35 -3.30
N LEU A 27 0.18 7.85 -2.17
CA LEU A 27 0.99 7.25 -1.11
C LEU A 27 1.64 5.94 -1.57
N LYS A 28 2.86 5.67 -1.11
CA LYS A 28 3.48 4.35 -1.30
C LYS A 28 2.84 3.34 -0.35
N ALA A 29 2.88 2.05 -0.72
CA ALA A 29 2.41 0.92 0.10
C ALA A 29 2.87 0.98 1.57
N HIS A 30 4.14 1.31 1.77
CA HIS A 30 4.71 1.44 3.10
C HIS A 30 4.08 2.58 3.93
N GLU A 31 3.73 3.69 3.27
CA GLU A 31 3.09 4.86 3.88
C GLU A 31 1.61 4.58 4.15
N MET A 32 0.95 3.75 3.34
CA MET A 32 -0.43 3.28 3.61
C MET A 32 -0.51 2.44 4.89
N SER A 33 0.53 1.64 5.17
CA SER A 33 0.67 0.89 6.43
C SER A 33 1.25 1.72 7.59
N ASP A 34 1.29 3.05 7.49
CA ASP A 34 1.81 3.94 8.54
C ASP A 34 3.30 3.70 8.85
N GLY A 35 4.04 3.11 7.90
CA GLY A 35 5.42 2.66 8.06
C GLY A 35 5.61 1.45 8.98
N LYS A 36 4.52 0.80 9.44
CA LYS A 36 4.57 -0.24 10.46
C LYS A 36 4.97 -1.59 9.86
N VAL A 37 6.09 -2.11 10.32
CA VAL A 37 6.52 -3.48 10.03
C VAL A 37 5.58 -4.46 10.72
N GLN A 38 4.89 -5.28 9.94
CA GLN A 38 4.01 -6.33 10.45
C GLN A 38 4.79 -7.61 10.65
N PHE A 39 4.59 -8.23 11.82
CA PHE A 39 5.17 -9.53 12.16
C PHE A 39 4.06 -10.55 12.31
N ARG A 40 4.22 -11.70 11.63
CA ARG A 40 3.29 -12.83 11.75
C ARG A 40 4.05 -14.11 12.06
N LYS A 41 3.51 -14.91 12.96
CA LYS A 41 4.09 -16.21 13.36
C LYS A 41 3.09 -17.32 13.10
N VAL A 42 3.48 -18.30 12.29
CA VAL A 42 2.66 -19.44 11.92
C VAL A 42 3.25 -20.70 12.57
N PRO A 43 2.51 -21.39 13.44
CA PRO A 43 2.98 -22.65 14.03
C PRO A 43 3.02 -23.76 12.98
N VAL A 44 4.05 -24.60 13.03
CA VAL A 44 4.22 -25.75 12.13
C VAL A 44 3.93 -27.05 12.89
N PRO A 45 2.96 -27.85 12.44
CA PRO A 45 2.68 -29.16 13.02
C PRO A 45 3.88 -30.12 12.92
N PRO A 46 4.07 -31.05 13.88
CA PRO A 46 5.22 -31.95 13.90
C PRO A 46 5.39 -32.79 12.64
N ASN A 47 4.28 -33.32 12.10
CA ASN A 47 4.28 -34.16 10.89
C ASN A 47 4.66 -33.39 9.61
N ARG A 48 4.54 -32.06 9.60
CA ARG A 48 4.83 -31.20 8.44
C ARG A 48 6.23 -30.59 8.48
N TYR A 49 6.96 -30.78 9.58
CA TYR A 49 8.25 -30.14 9.78
C TYR A 49 9.36 -30.68 8.86
N SER A 50 9.49 -32.00 8.76
CA SER A 50 10.49 -32.63 7.89
C SER A 50 10.24 -32.33 6.39
N PRO A 51 8.99 -32.40 5.89
CA PRO A 51 8.68 -31.94 4.53
C PRO A 51 8.98 -30.45 4.31
N LEU A 52 8.62 -29.58 5.27
CA LEU A 52 8.86 -28.14 5.17
C LEU A 52 10.35 -27.81 5.05
N LYS A 53 11.20 -28.50 5.82
CA LYS A 53 12.65 -28.30 5.77
C LYS A 53 13.25 -28.68 4.41
N LYS A 54 12.74 -29.75 3.78
CA LYS A 54 13.22 -30.21 2.46
C LYS A 54 12.86 -29.21 1.35
N ALA A 55 11.63 -28.72 1.35
CA ALA A 55 11.14 -27.77 0.34
C ALA A 55 11.33 -26.29 0.74
N TRP A 56 12.14 -25.99 1.75
CA TRP A 56 12.24 -24.63 2.29
C TRP A 56 12.79 -23.63 1.28
N LEU A 57 13.84 -24.01 0.54
CA LEU A 57 14.45 -23.16 -0.49
C LEU A 57 13.46 -22.79 -1.61
N ASP A 58 12.64 -23.76 -2.01
CA ASP A 58 11.61 -23.57 -3.05
C ASP A 58 10.51 -22.62 -2.59
N ILE A 59 10.20 -22.59 -1.29
CA ILE A 59 9.22 -21.67 -0.70
C ILE A 59 9.85 -20.30 -0.43
N TYR A 60 11.08 -20.27 0.08
CA TYR A 60 11.79 -19.05 0.45
C TYR A 60 11.96 -18.12 -0.76
N THR A 61 12.42 -18.67 -1.87
CA THR A 61 12.77 -17.91 -3.08
C THR A 61 11.61 -17.04 -3.60
N PRO A 62 10.41 -17.58 -3.91
CA PRO A 62 9.29 -16.78 -4.40
C PRO A 62 8.75 -15.80 -3.34
N VAL A 63 8.74 -16.16 -2.06
CA VAL A 63 8.25 -15.28 -0.99
C VAL A 63 9.19 -14.09 -0.79
N TYR A 64 10.50 -14.34 -0.80
CA TYR A 64 11.49 -13.30 -0.65
C TYR A 64 11.63 -12.45 -1.91
N ASP A 65 11.65 -13.04 -3.09
CA ASP A 65 11.91 -12.27 -4.31
C ASP A 65 10.65 -11.60 -4.88
N GLN A 66 9.53 -12.31 -4.98
CA GLN A 66 8.34 -11.78 -5.67
C GLN A 66 7.45 -10.97 -4.72
N MET A 67 7.05 -11.58 -3.60
CA MET A 67 6.17 -10.92 -2.62
C MET A 67 6.90 -9.90 -1.77
N LYS A 68 8.22 -9.99 -1.79
CA LYS A 68 9.10 -9.11 -1.06
C LYS A 68 8.81 -9.13 0.44
N ILE A 69 8.78 -10.32 1.03
CA ILE A 69 8.58 -10.55 2.47
C ILE A 69 9.83 -11.24 3.04
N ASP A 70 10.25 -10.83 4.24
CA ASP A 70 11.31 -11.52 4.98
C ASP A 70 10.71 -12.70 5.73
N ILE A 71 11.18 -13.91 5.43
CA ILE A 71 10.62 -15.17 5.92
C ILE A 71 11.72 -16.03 6.56
N ARG A 72 11.45 -16.52 7.77
CA ARG A 72 12.38 -17.34 8.56
C ARG A 72 11.69 -18.54 9.19
N MET A 73 12.33 -19.70 9.12
CA MET A 73 11.93 -20.88 9.87
C MET A 73 12.67 -20.93 11.22
N ASN A 74 11.92 -20.89 12.33
CA ASN A 74 12.49 -21.04 13.66
C ASN A 74 12.48 -22.52 14.07
N LEU A 75 13.68 -23.09 14.18
CA LEU A 75 13.81 -24.52 14.43
C LEU A 75 13.45 -24.91 15.87
N LYS A 76 13.76 -24.05 16.85
CA LYS A 76 13.52 -24.29 18.27
C LYS A 76 12.03 -24.19 18.63
N SER A 77 11.35 -23.15 18.12
CA SER A 77 9.93 -22.94 18.41
C SER A 77 8.99 -23.63 17.43
N ARG A 78 9.51 -24.21 16.34
CA ARG A 78 8.75 -24.84 15.24
C ARG A 78 7.69 -23.89 14.67
N LYS A 79 8.08 -22.64 14.43
CA LYS A 79 7.23 -21.60 13.83
C LYS A 79 7.90 -21.00 12.60
N VAL A 80 7.10 -20.63 11.61
CA VAL A 80 7.54 -19.76 10.52
C VAL A 80 7.22 -18.32 10.90
N GLU A 81 8.21 -17.45 10.81
CA GLU A 81 8.11 -16.03 11.09
C GLU A 81 8.14 -15.26 9.76
N LEU A 82 7.19 -14.36 9.58
CA LEU A 82 7.08 -13.48 8.42
C LEU A 82 7.16 -12.03 8.89
N LYS A 83 7.93 -11.23 8.17
CA LYS A 83 8.15 -9.82 8.43
C LYS A 83 8.00 -9.04 7.13
N THR A 84 7.15 -8.02 7.12
CA THR A 84 7.05 -7.12 5.97
C THR A 84 8.29 -6.21 5.89
N ARG A 85 8.68 -5.83 4.68
CA ARG A 85 9.74 -4.86 4.40
C ARG A 85 9.18 -3.64 3.67
N ALA A 86 9.97 -2.58 3.58
CA ALA A 86 9.55 -1.33 2.94
C ALA A 86 9.11 -1.52 1.49
N ASP A 87 9.71 -2.49 0.79
CA ASP A 87 9.42 -2.82 -0.62
C ASP A 87 8.30 -3.84 -0.80
N THR A 88 7.58 -4.21 0.27
CA THR A 88 6.42 -5.12 0.16
C THR A 88 5.30 -4.37 -0.54
N PRO A 89 4.77 -4.86 -1.67
CA PRO A 89 3.62 -4.23 -2.33
C PRO A 89 2.39 -4.28 -1.41
N ASP A 90 1.56 -3.24 -1.50
CA ASP A 90 0.35 -3.13 -0.68
C ASP A 90 -0.67 -4.20 -1.08
N VAL A 91 -1.36 -4.77 -0.08
CA VAL A 91 -2.38 -5.82 -0.27
C VAL A 91 -3.80 -5.26 -0.35
N SER A 92 -3.98 -3.94 -0.51
CA SER A 92 -5.32 -3.36 -0.74
C SER A 92 -5.85 -3.82 -2.10
N ASN A 93 -6.73 -4.82 -2.06
CA ASN A 93 -7.66 -5.18 -3.12
C ASN A 93 -8.93 -4.33 -2.98
#